data_AF-A0A0G4MWP5-F1
#
_entry.id   AF-A0A0G4MWP5-F1
#
_cell.length_a   1.000
_cell.length_b   1.000
_cell.length_c   1.000
_cell.angle_alpha   90.00
_cell.angle_beta   90.00
_cell.angle_gamma   90.00
#
_symmetry.space_group_name_H-M   'P 1'
#
loop_
_entity.id
_entity.type
_entity.pdbx_description
1 polymer ?
#
loop_
_entity_poly.entity_id
_entity_poly.type
_entity_poly.pdbx_seq_one_letter_code
_entity_poly.pdbx_strand_id
1 'polypeptide(L)' 'MCIQNYLLDTFPRYTASVTAALAVLRSLAGALLPLAGLEMYNALGLGWGNSLLGFLSAAMIPLPLLFYLYGA' A
#
# COMPACT_ATOMS: atom_id res chain seq x y z
N MET A 1 -7.93 -1.36 10.35
CA MET A 1 -9.29 -0.92 10.75
C MET A 1 -9.33 0.54 11.18
N CYS A 2 -8.36 1.06 11.95
CA CYS A 2 -8.38 2.47 12.40
C CYS A 2 -8.37 3.50 11.23
N ILE A 3 -7.56 3.25 10.18
CA ILE A 3 -7.50 4.13 9.01
C ILE A 3 -8.82 4.16 8.21
N GLN A 4 -9.54 3.03 8.17
CA GLN A 4 -10.81 2.93 7.46
C GLN A 4 -11.88 3.72 8.20
N ASN A 5 -11.99 3.56 9.53
CA ASN A 5 -12.93 4.35 10.32
C ASN A 5 -12.63 5.85 10.23
N TYR A 6 -11.36 6.26 10.29
CA TYR A 6 -10.97 7.66 10.11
C TYR A 6 -11.46 8.26 8.78
N LEU A 7 -11.30 7.52 7.67
CA LEU A 7 -11.77 7.98 6.36
C LEU A 7 -13.31 7.99 6.26
N LEU A 8 -13.99 7.06 6.92
CA LEU A 8 -15.46 7.03 6.99
C LEU A 8 -16.01 8.21 7.80
N ASP A 9 -15.34 8.57 8.90
CA ASP A 9 -15.68 9.72 9.74
C ASP A 9 -15.39 11.05 9.02
N THR A 10 -14.32 11.13 8.22
CA THR A 10 -13.97 12.33 7.44
C THR A 10 -14.90 12.53 6.23
N PHE A 11 -15.39 11.44 5.60
CA PHE A 11 -16.25 11.49 4.41
C PHE A 11 -17.57 10.72 4.60
N PRO A 12 -18.46 11.17 5.49
CA PRO A 12 -19.67 10.42 5.84
C PRO A 12 -20.63 10.24 4.66
N ARG A 13 -20.71 11.22 3.75
CA ARG A 13 -21.53 11.16 2.51
C ARG A 13 -21.03 10.11 1.50
N TYR A 14 -19.73 9.79 1.52
CA TYR A 14 -19.07 8.93 0.54
C TYR A 14 -18.56 7.61 1.15
N THR A 15 -19.11 7.21 2.29
CA THR A 15 -18.73 6.00 3.03
C THR A 15 -18.71 4.73 2.17
N ALA A 16 -19.68 4.54 1.28
CA ALA A 16 -19.71 3.40 0.34
C ALA A 16 -18.56 3.44 -0.70
N SER A 17 -18.16 4.64 -1.14
CA SER A 17 -17.04 4.81 -2.06
C SER A 17 -15.70 4.63 -1.35
N VAL A 18 -15.58 5.11 -0.11
CA VAL A 18 -14.38 4.92 0.73
C VAL A 18 -14.12 3.43 0.97
N THR A 19 -15.13 2.65 1.33
CA THR A 19 -14.96 1.20 1.53
C THR A 19 -14.61 0.46 0.23
N ALA A 20 -15.25 0.82 -0.89
CA ALA A 20 -14.92 0.27 -2.19
C ALA A 20 -13.48 0.62 -2.63
N ALA A 21 -13.05 1.88 -2.46
CA ALA A 21 -11.71 2.33 -2.79
C ALA A 21 -10.65 1.60 -1.95
N LEU A 22 -10.89 1.43 -0.64
CA LEU A 22 -9.99 0.67 0.24
C LEU A 22 -9.92 -0.81 -0.15
N ALA A 23 -11.04 -1.42 -0.54
CA ALA A 23 -11.08 -2.80 -1.03
C ALA A 23 -10.29 -2.96 -2.35
N VAL A 24 -10.44 -2.03 -3.29
CA VAL A 24 -9.70 -2.00 -4.56
C VAL A 24 -8.21 -1.81 -4.30
N LEU A 25 -7.82 -0.85 -3.46
CA LEU A 25 -6.42 -0.58 -3.15
C LEU A 25 -5.73 -1.81 -2.52
N ARG A 26 -6.45 -2.51 -1.63
CA ARG A 26 -5.97 -3.75 -1.00
C ARG A 26 -5.83 -4.87 -2.03
N SER A 27 -6.82 -5.02 -2.91
CA SER A 27 -6.82 -6.05 -3.95
C SER A 27 -5.71 -5.80 -4.98
N LEU A 28 -5.51 -4.54 -5.38
CA LEU A 28 -4.40 -4.12 -6.24
C LEU A 28 -3.05 -4.35 -5.58
N ALA A 29 -2.88 -3.97 -4.30
CA ALA A 29 -1.64 -4.25 -3.58
C ALA A 29 -1.35 -5.76 -3.53
N GLY A 30 -2.38 -6.58 -3.28
CA GLY A 30 -2.27 -8.04 -3.27
C GLY A 30 -2.04 -8.67 -4.64
N ALA A 31 -2.47 -8.04 -5.73
CA ALA A 31 -2.28 -8.50 -7.10
C ALA A 31 -0.96 -8.02 -7.72
N LEU A 32 -0.53 -6.80 -7.38
CA LEU A 32 0.73 -6.22 -7.85
C LEU A 32 1.94 -6.88 -7.19
N LEU A 33 1.83 -7.31 -5.92
CA LEU A 33 2.92 -7.99 -5.22
C LEU A 33 3.39 -9.28 -5.93
N PRO A 34 2.50 -10.21 -6.34
CA PRO A 34 2.89 -11.38 -7.12
C PRO A 34 3.21 -11.06 -8.58
N LEU A 35 2.54 -10.08 -9.20
CA LEU A 35 2.80 -9.71 -10.60
C LEU A 35 4.21 -9.09 -10.77
N ALA A 36 4.60 -8.17 -9.88
CA ALA A 36 5.97 -7.65 -9.81
C ALA A 36 6.95 -8.69 -9.24
N GLY A 37 6.48 -9.55 -8.32
CA GLY A 37 7.25 -10.62 -7.73
C GLY A 37 7.74 -11.64 -8.76
N LEU A 38 6.89 -12.12 -9.68
CA LEU A 38 7.25 -13.15 -10.66
C LEU A 38 8.39 -12.71 -11.60
N GLU A 39 8.36 -11.48 -12.11
CA GLU A 39 9.45 -10.96 -12.94
C GLU A 39 10.71 -10.62 -12.12
N MET A 40 10.55 -10.10 -10.90
CA MET A 40 11.67 -9.79 -10.01
C MET A 40 12.39 -11.05 -9.51
N TYR A 41 11.65 -12.13 -9.21
CA TYR A 41 12.22 -13.41 -8.80
C TYR A 41 12.93 -14.12 -9.97
N ASN A 42 12.44 -13.97 -11.21
CA ASN A 42 13.11 -14.48 -12.41
C ASN A 42 14.44 -13.74 -12.72
N ALA A 43 14.51 -12.43 -12.45
CA ALA A 43 15.72 -11.64 -12.73
C ALA A 43 16.79 -11.73 -11.62
N LEU A 44 16.40 -11.91 -10.35
CA LEU A 44 17.28 -11.68 -9.20
C LEU A 44 17.39 -12.87 -8.22
N GLY A 45 16.57 -13.92 -8.37
CA GLY A 45 16.57 -15.08 -7.48
C GLY A 45 15.95 -14.82 -6.10
N LEU A 46 15.67 -15.90 -5.36
CA LEU A 46 14.82 -15.83 -4.15
C LEU A 46 15.37 -14.95 -3.01
N GLY A 47 16.69 -14.75 -2.94
CA GLY A 47 17.34 -13.98 -1.87
C GLY A 47 17.27 -12.45 -2.08
N TRP A 48 17.64 -11.97 -3.26
CA TRP A 48 17.63 -10.53 -3.56
C TRP A 48 16.21 -9.99 -3.77
N GLY A 49 15.28 -10.82 -4.27
CA GLY A 49 13.88 -10.42 -4.42
C GLY A 49 13.23 -9.98 -3.11
N ASN A 50 13.44 -10.73 -2.02
CA ASN A 50 12.93 -10.35 -0.70
C ASN A 50 13.62 -9.10 -0.13
N SER A 51 14.91 -8.89 -0.43
CA SER A 51 15.64 -7.70 0.02
C SER A 51 15.14 -6.43 -0.66
N LEU A 52 14.77 -6.50 -1.94
CA LEU A 52 14.26 -5.37 -2.72
C LEU A 52 12.82 -5.01 -2.31
N LEU A 53 11.97 -6.01 -2.09
CA LEU A 53 10.64 -5.81 -1.47
C LEU A 53 10.75 -5.23 -0.05
N GLY A 54 11.73 -5.70 0.73
CA GLY A 54 12.04 -5.17 2.05
C GLY A 54 12.48 -3.70 2.01
N PHE A 55 13.32 -3.33 1.05
CA PHE A 55 13.77 -1.95 0.85
C PHE A 55 12.63 -1.03 0.38
N LEU A 56 11.78 -1.51 -0.52
CA LEU A 56 10.62 -0.76 -0.99
C LEU A 56 9.60 -0.55 0.13
N SER A 57 9.35 -1.59 0.93
CA SER A 57 8.52 -1.48 2.13
C SER A 57 9.13 -0.53 3.16
N ALA A 58 10.45 -0.58 3.37
CA ALA A 58 11.16 0.34 4.25
C ALA A 58 11.12 1.80 3.74
N ALA A 59 11.15 2.02 2.43
CA ALA A 59 10.97 3.33 1.82
C ALA A 59 9.53 3.85 1.96
N MET A 60 8.53 2.96 2.10
CA MET A 60 7.15 3.35 2.39
C MET A 60 6.89 3.67 3.87
N ILE A 61 7.79 3.31 4.80
CA ILE A 61 7.69 3.66 6.24
C ILE A 61 7.74 5.19 6.49
N PRO A 62 8.66 5.98 5.89
CA PRO A 62 8.66 7.43 6.08
C PRO A 62 7.54 8.15 5.34
N LEU A 63 6.91 7.52 4.35
CA LEU A 63 5.87 8.12 3.52
C LEU A 63 4.69 8.72 4.33
N PRO A 64 4.06 8.01 5.30
CA PRO A 64 3.00 8.58 6.13
C PRO A 64 3.47 9.71 7.05
N LEU A 65 4.72 9.68 7.54
CA LEU A 65 5.30 10.79 8.33
C LEU A 65 5.50 12.03 7.48
N LEU A 66 5.92 11.85 6.23
CA LEU A 66 6.14 12.93 5.28
C LEU A 66 4.81 13.57 4.87
N PHE A 67 3.77 12.77 4.62
CA PHE A 67 2.40 13.26 4.41
C PHE A 67 1.82 13.93 5.65
N TYR A 68 2.18 13.50 6.87
CA TYR A 68 1.75 14.18 8.11
C TYR A 68 2.43 15.55 8.31
N LEU A 69 3.70 15.69 7.90
CA LEU A 69 4.47 16.93 8.05
C LEU A 69 4.22 17.94 6.91
N TYR A 70 4.01 17.47 5.68
CA TYR A 70 3.81 18.33 4.50
C TYR A 70 2.35 18.39 4.00
N GLY A 71 1.45 17.59 4.57
CA GLY A 71 0.02 17.59 4.22
C GLY A 71 -0.78 18.67 4.94
N ALA A 72 -0.28 19.91 4.91
CA ALA A 72 -1.03 21.12 5.26
C ALA A 72 -1.73 21.67 4.01
#